data_AF-A0A8D9M1W4-F1
#
_entry.id   AF-A0A8D9M1W4-F1
#
_cell.length_a   1.000
_cell.length_b   1.000
_cell.length_c   1.000
_cell.angle_alpha   90.00
_cell.angle_beta   90.00
_cell.angle_gamma   90.00
#
_symmetry.space_group_name_H-M   'P 1'
#
loop_
_entity.id
_entity.type
_entity.pdbx_description
1 polymer ?
#
loop_
_entity_poly.entity_id
_entity_poly.type
_entity_poly.pdbx_seq_one_letter_code
_entity_poly.pdbx_strand_id
1 'polypeptide(L)'
;MERLMKAQALGDTSSLEFMRGRRILEINPDHPIIKDLNAACKNAPESSEATRVVDLLYDTAIISSGFTPDSPAELGNKIYEMMAMAVGGRWGRVEGEESSSVGEGDEKDGEAEVVEPSEVRAESDPWQD
;
A
#
# COMPACT_ATOMS: atom_id res chain seq x y z
N MET A 1 15.25 -17.99 -5.68
CA MET A 1 15.35 -19.41 -5.24
C MET A 1 14.44 -19.72 -4.07
N GLU A 2 14.37 -18.86 -3.03
CA GLU A 2 13.48 -19.04 -1.87
C GLU A 2 12.03 -19.39 -2.24
N ARG A 3 11.43 -18.65 -3.20
CA ARG A 3 10.06 -18.91 -3.65
C ARG A 3 9.85 -20.31 -4.24
N LEU A 4 10.84 -20.81 -5.00
CA LEU A 4 10.78 -22.17 -5.59
C LEU A 4 10.94 -23.23 -4.51
N MET A 5 11.87 -23.03 -3.56
CA MET A 5 12.08 -23.95 -2.44
C MET A 5 10.83 -24.07 -1.56
N LYS A 6 10.19 -22.94 -1.24
CA LYS A 6 8.91 -22.91 -0.52
C LYS A 6 7.80 -23.64 -1.27
N ALA A 7 7.70 -23.45 -2.59
CA ALA A 7 6.69 -24.12 -3.41
C ALA A 7 6.92 -25.64 -3.56
N GLN A 8 8.16 -26.11 -3.42
CA GLN A 8 8.52 -27.53 -3.52
C GLN A 8 8.47 -28.26 -2.18
N ALA A 9 8.52 -27.54 -1.05
CA ALA A 9 8.38 -28.14 0.27
C ALA A 9 6.92 -28.55 0.52
N LEU A 10 6.68 -29.86 0.52
CA LEU A 10 5.39 -30.44 0.87
C LEU A 10 5.17 -30.30 2.39
N GLY A 11 4.45 -29.24 2.79
CA GLY A 11 3.85 -29.12 4.12
C GLY A 11 4.70 -28.42 5.18
N ASP A 12 5.94 -28.86 5.44
CA ASP A 12 6.73 -28.31 6.55
C ASP A 12 7.76 -27.27 6.09
N THR A 13 7.38 -26.00 6.21
CA THR A 13 8.25 -24.85 5.91
C THR A 13 9.14 -24.44 7.08
N SER A 14 9.00 -25.04 8.27
CA SER A 14 9.79 -24.66 9.45
C SER A 14 11.29 -24.99 9.27
N SER A 15 11.58 -26.12 8.61
CA SER A 15 12.94 -26.52 8.24
C SER A 15 13.60 -25.55 7.24
N LEU A 16 12.82 -24.80 6.47
CA LEU A 16 13.31 -23.80 5.51
C LEU A 16 13.65 -22.46 6.16
N GLU A 17 13.28 -22.24 7.42
CA GLU A 17 13.56 -20.98 8.12
C GLU A 17 15.07 -20.77 8.31
N PHE A 18 15.82 -21.85 8.54
CA PHE A 18 17.29 -21.80 8.57
C PHE A 18 17.91 -21.57 7.18
N MET A 19 17.18 -21.87 6.10
CA MET A 19 17.59 -21.59 4.71
C MET A 19 17.19 -20.16 4.28
N ARG A 20 16.46 -19.43 5.12
CA ARG A 20 16.07 -18.05 4.88
C ARG A 20 17.28 -17.15 5.13
N GLY A 21 18.06 -16.91 4.08
CA GLY A 21 19.19 -15.99 4.13
C GLY A 21 18.77 -14.60 4.62
N ARG A 22 19.69 -13.90 5.30
CA ARG A 22 19.46 -12.50 5.68
C ARG A 22 19.23 -11.66 4.43
N ARG A 23 18.18 -10.85 4.46
CA ARG A 23 17.84 -9.91 3.38
C ARG A 23 18.41 -8.53 3.72
N ILE A 24 18.90 -7.82 2.70
CA ILE A 24 19.40 -6.45 2.84
C ILE A 24 18.38 -5.54 2.14
N LEU A 25 17.85 -4.56 2.87
CA LEU A 25 17.03 -3.50 2.30
C LEU A 25 17.95 -2.38 1.83
N GLU A 26 18.14 -2.27 0.53
CA GLU A 26 18.86 -1.14 -0.07
C GLU A 26 17.94 0.06 -0.22
N ILE A 27 18.45 1.24 0.14
CA ILE A 27 17.68 2.49 0.12
C ILE A 27 18.37 3.48 -0.82
N ASN A 28 17.60 4.17 -1.65
CA ASN A 28 18.08 5.29 -2.46
C ASN A 28 17.96 6.61 -1.67
N PRO A 29 19.07 7.23 -1.22
CA PRO A 29 19.03 8.46 -0.44
C PRO A 29 18.53 9.68 -1.22
N ASP A 30 18.57 9.63 -2.56
CA ASP A 30 18.14 10.75 -3.40
C ASP A 30 16.63 10.79 -3.64
N HIS A 31 15.93 9.69 -3.34
CA HIS A 31 14.48 9.59 -3.56
C HIS A 31 13.71 10.51 -2.58
N PRO A 32 12.70 11.27 -3.06
CA PRO A 32 11.97 12.23 -2.22
C PRO A 32 11.37 11.59 -0.95
N ILE A 33 10.72 10.42 -1.09
CA ILE A 33 10.15 9.68 0.06
C ILE A 33 11.18 9.42 1.16
N ILE A 34 12.42 9.08 0.80
CA ILE A 34 13.48 8.78 1.78
C ILE A 34 13.97 10.06 2.46
N LYS A 35 14.05 11.16 1.72
CA LYS A 35 14.39 12.48 2.28
C LYS A 35 13.33 12.94 3.28
N ASP A 36 12.05 12.78 2.94
CA ASP A 36 10.93 13.15 3.81
C ASP A 36 10.88 12.26 5.06
N LEU A 37 11.08 10.95 4.91
CA LEU A 37 11.19 10.03 6.05
C LEU A 37 12.36 10.39 6.97
N ASN A 38 13.52 10.75 6.41
CA ASN A 38 14.68 11.18 7.20
C ASN A 38 14.37 12.46 8.00
N ALA A 39 13.67 13.42 7.41
CA ALA A 39 13.23 14.63 8.10
C ALA A 39 12.21 14.29 9.21
N ALA A 40 11.23 13.44 8.91
CA ALA A 40 10.21 13.00 9.87
C ALA A 40 10.85 12.31 11.09
N CYS A 41 11.80 11.39 10.86
CA CYS A 41 12.51 10.70 11.94
C CYS A 41 13.38 11.63 12.79
N LYS A 42 13.97 12.67 12.21
CA LYS A 42 14.75 13.68 12.96
C LYS A 42 13.87 14.54 13.85
N ASN A 43 12.66 14.87 13.39
CA ASN A 43 11.74 15.73 14.12
C ASN A 43 10.95 14.96 15.19
N ALA A 44 10.52 13.74 14.88
CA ALA A 44 9.71 12.89 15.74
C ALA A 44 10.15 11.42 15.59
N PRO A 45 11.19 10.98 16.32
CA PRO A 45 11.74 9.62 16.17
C PRO A 45 10.75 8.52 16.55
N GLU A 46 9.80 8.81 17.44
CA GLU A 46 8.75 7.88 17.88
C GLU A 46 7.44 8.05 17.09
N SER A 47 7.49 8.66 15.90
CA SER A 47 6.29 8.86 15.07
C SER A 47 5.75 7.52 14.57
N SER A 48 4.58 7.13 15.08
CA SER A 48 3.88 5.94 14.61
C SER A 48 3.54 6.01 13.12
N GLU A 49 3.39 7.21 12.55
CA GLU A 49 3.11 7.40 11.14
C GLU A 49 4.35 7.12 10.29
N ALA A 50 5.52 7.66 10.68
CA ALA A 50 6.77 7.37 9.99
C ALA A 50 7.09 5.86 10.01
N THR A 51 6.88 5.19 11.15
CA THR A 51 7.02 3.74 11.26
C THR A 51 6.09 2.99 10.31
N ARG A 52 4.80 3.37 10.25
CA ARG A 52 3.84 2.75 9.32
C ARG A 52 4.27 2.88 7.85
N VAL A 53 4.79 4.04 7.47
CA VAL A 53 5.27 4.27 6.10
C VAL A 53 6.51 3.43 5.80
N VAL A 54 7.44 3.31 6.73
CA VAL A 54 8.63 2.44 6.60
C VAL A 54 8.23 0.97 6.48
N ASP A 55 7.27 0.51 7.28
CA ASP A 55 6.76 -0.86 7.22
C ASP A 55 6.15 -1.16 5.84
N LEU A 56 5.31 -0.25 5.33
CA LEU A 56 4.72 -0.40 4.01
C LEU A 56 5.77 -0.35 2.89
N LEU A 57 6.78 0.52 3.01
CA LEU A 57 7.90 0.60 2.06
C LEU A 57 8.66 -0.73 2.02
N TYR A 58 8.92 -1.34 3.18
CA TYR A 58 9.57 -2.64 3.28
C TYR A 58 8.74 -3.77 2.66
N ASP A 59 7.45 -3.84 2.96
CA ASP A 59 6.56 -4.87 2.39
C ASP A 59 6.45 -4.72 0.85
N THR A 60 6.42 -3.48 0.37
CA THR A 60 6.44 -3.18 -1.08
C THR A 60 7.76 -3.59 -1.73
N ALA A 61 8.89 -3.39 -1.04
CA ALA A 61 10.21 -3.81 -1.51
C ALA A 61 10.32 -5.35 -1.58
N ILE A 62 9.71 -6.08 -0.63
CA ILE A 62 9.62 -7.55 -0.66
C ILE A 62 8.93 -8.02 -1.94
N ILE A 63 7.75 -7.46 -2.24
CA ILE A 63 6.97 -7.88 -3.42
C ILE A 63 7.72 -7.57 -4.71
N SER A 64 8.18 -6.33 -4.86
CA SER A 64 8.87 -5.88 -6.09
C SER A 64 10.17 -6.64 -6.35
N SER A 65 10.87 -7.07 -5.29
CA SER A 65 12.07 -7.90 -5.37
C SER A 65 11.77 -9.39 -5.63
N GLY A 66 10.49 -9.77 -5.74
CA GLY A 66 10.06 -11.14 -6.06
C GLY A 66 10.02 -12.10 -4.87
N PHE A 67 10.09 -11.58 -3.63
CA PHE A 67 9.86 -12.36 -2.42
C PHE A 67 8.36 -12.47 -2.11
N THR A 68 8.01 -13.51 -1.38
CA THR A 68 6.65 -13.69 -0.87
C THR A 68 6.54 -12.95 0.47
N PRO A 69 5.57 -12.03 0.64
CA PRO A 69 5.33 -11.37 1.92
C PRO A 69 4.87 -12.38 2.96
N ASP A 70 5.21 -12.14 4.22
CA ASP A 70 4.90 -13.05 5.33
C ASP A 70 3.39 -13.08 5.63
N SER A 71 2.73 -11.92 5.58
CA SER A 71 1.29 -11.80 5.78
C SER A 71 0.66 -10.94 4.66
N PRO A 72 0.18 -11.57 3.56
CA PRO A 72 -0.48 -10.84 2.47
C PRO A 72 -1.73 -10.06 2.93
N ALA A 73 -2.44 -10.58 3.93
CA ALA A 73 -3.63 -9.94 4.47
C ALA A 73 -3.30 -8.64 5.22
N GLU A 74 -2.26 -8.64 6.07
CA GLU A 74 -1.81 -7.43 6.76
C GLU A 74 -1.33 -6.37 5.80
N LEU A 75 -0.57 -6.75 4.77
CA LEU A 75 -0.15 -5.82 3.73
C LEU A 75 -1.35 -5.20 2.99
N GLY A 76 -2.35 -6.02 2.64
CA GLY A 76 -3.60 -5.52 2.04
C GLY A 76 -4.29 -4.49 2.93
N ASN A 77 -4.40 -4.77 4.24
CA ASN A 77 -4.97 -3.83 5.20
C ASN A 77 -4.20 -2.51 5.26
N LYS A 78 -2.86 -2.54 5.33
CA LYS A 78 -2.03 -1.33 5.31
C LYS A 78 -2.27 -0.49 4.04
N ILE A 79 -2.40 -1.15 2.88
CA ILE A 79 -2.68 -0.46 1.61
C ILE A 79 -4.07 0.20 1.63
N TYR A 80 -5.09 -0.50 2.12
CA TYR A 80 -6.44 0.06 2.22
C TYR A 80 -6.52 1.24 3.20
N GLU A 81 -5.83 1.16 4.34
CA GLU A 81 -5.72 2.28 5.28
C GLU A 81 -5.08 3.50 4.63
N MET A 82 -4.00 3.31 3.87
CA MET A 82 -3.32 4.39 3.15
C MET A 82 -4.21 5.01 2.08
N MET A 83 -4.93 4.19 1.32
CA MET A 83 -5.91 4.68 0.33
C MET A 83 -7.01 5.50 1.01
N ALA A 84 -7.53 5.04 2.15
CA ALA A 84 -8.53 5.78 2.91
C ALA A 84 -7.98 7.12 3.44
N MET A 85 -6.73 7.18 3.91
CA MET A 85 -6.09 8.43 4.33
C MET A 85 -5.88 9.40 3.16
N ALA A 86 -5.54 8.88 1.98
CA ALA A 86 -5.37 9.69 0.77
C ALA A 86 -6.69 10.27 0.26
N VAL A 87 -7.74 9.46 0.19
CA VAL A 87 -9.08 9.94 -0.19
C VAL A 87 -9.63 10.91 0.86
N GLY A 88 -9.36 10.67 2.15
CA GLY A 88 -9.76 11.54 3.24
C GLY A 88 -8.95 12.83 3.38
N GLY A 89 -8.02 13.13 2.46
CA GLY A 89 -7.20 14.35 2.48
C GLY A 89 -6.20 14.44 3.65
N ARG A 90 -6.04 13.36 4.42
CA ARG A 90 -5.10 13.27 5.54
C ARG A 90 -3.68 12.98 5.06
N TRP A 91 -3.56 12.44 3.85
CA TRP A 91 -2.29 12.19 3.18
C TRP A 91 -1.97 13.33 2.21
N GLY A 92 -0.93 14.12 2.49
CA GLY A 92 -0.29 14.95 1.45
C GLY A 92 -0.64 16.43 1.34
N ARG A 93 -1.04 17.15 2.41
CA ARG A 93 -0.86 18.61 2.41
C ARG A 93 0.60 18.96 2.71
N VAL A 94 1.46 18.78 1.71
CA VAL A 94 2.78 19.42 1.66
C VAL A 94 2.56 20.76 0.96
N GLU A 95 2.61 21.86 1.70
CA GLU A 95 2.53 23.21 1.15
C GLU A 95 3.77 23.48 0.27
N GLY A 96 3.53 23.82 -1.00
CA GLY A 96 4.57 24.21 -1.93
C GLY A 96 4.06 24.34 -3.36
N GLU A 97 3.63 25.55 -3.70
CA GLU A 97 3.32 26.12 -5.04
C GLU A 97 1.83 26.29 -5.38
N GLU A 98 1.48 27.57 -5.54
CA GLU A 98 0.17 28.13 -5.87
C GLU A 98 -0.32 27.69 -7.25
N SER A 99 -1.59 27.23 -7.34
CA SER A 99 -2.47 27.61 -8.45
C SER A 99 -3.94 27.38 -8.09
N SER A 100 -4.67 28.49 -8.17
CA SER A 100 -6.10 28.64 -8.45
C SER A 100 -7.12 28.04 -7.46
N SER A 101 -7.65 28.96 -6.65
CA SER A 101 -9.02 29.00 -6.15
C SER A 101 -10.06 28.24 -6.99
N VAL A 102 -10.81 27.36 -6.35
CA VAL A 102 -12.24 27.18 -6.65
C VAL A 102 -12.97 27.18 -5.32
N GLY A 103 -13.92 28.11 -5.21
CA GLY A 103 -14.45 28.62 -3.95
C GLY A 103 -15.42 27.71 -3.21
N GLU A 104 -15.58 28.04 -1.94
CA GLU A 104 -16.68 27.63 -1.07
C GLU A 104 -18.04 28.05 -1.64
N GLY A 105 -19.03 27.19 -1.42
CA GLY A 105 -20.43 27.45 -1.73
C GLY A 105 -21.34 26.41 -1.08
N ASP A 106 -21.48 26.53 0.24
CA ASP A 106 -22.70 26.41 1.06
C ASP A 106 -23.54 25.11 1.08
N GLU A 107 -23.96 24.77 2.30
CA GLU A 107 -24.78 23.65 2.73
C GLU A 107 -26.17 23.64 2.08
N LYS A 108 -26.63 22.48 1.57
CA LYS A 108 -28.03 22.03 1.72
C LYS A 108 -28.14 20.50 1.82
N ASP A 109 -28.77 20.11 2.92
CA ASP A 109 -29.41 18.84 3.26
C ASP A 109 -30.23 18.25 2.09
N GLY A 110 -30.18 16.93 1.87
CA GLY A 110 -31.08 16.25 0.93
C GLY A 110 -30.56 14.96 0.29
N GLU A 111 -30.83 13.84 0.96
CA GLU A 111 -31.18 12.52 0.37
C GLU A 111 -30.09 11.72 -0.39
N ALA A 112 -29.71 10.59 0.21
CA ALA A 112 -28.83 9.59 -0.38
C ALA A 112 -29.46 8.94 -1.62
N GLU A 113 -28.95 9.27 -2.80
CA GLU A 113 -29.25 8.54 -4.03
C GLU A 113 -28.45 7.22 -4.03
N VAL A 114 -29.16 6.12 -3.75
CA VAL A 114 -28.64 4.75 -3.91
C VAL A 114 -28.43 4.52 -5.40
N VAL A 115 -27.17 4.58 -5.85
CA VAL A 115 -26.79 4.18 -7.21
C VAL A 115 -26.94 2.65 -7.30
N GLU A 116 -27.95 2.18 -8.02
CA GLU A 116 -28.10 0.75 -8.29
C GLU A 116 -26.92 0.23 -9.13
N PRO A 117 -26.40 -0.98 -8.82
CA PRO A 117 -25.31 -1.57 -9.58
C PRO A 117 -25.77 -1.79 -11.02
N SER A 118 -25.07 -1.14 -11.96
CA SER A 118 -25.29 -1.30 -13.39
C SER A 118 -25.34 -2.78 -13.78
N GLU A 119 -26.44 -3.22 -14.38
CA GLU A 119 -26.58 -4.56 -14.91
C GLU A 119 -25.47 -4.84 -15.93
N VAL A 120 -24.59 -5.79 -15.59
CA VAL A 120 -23.59 -6.33 -16.52
C VAL A 120 -24.36 -7.00 -17.65
N ARG A 121 -24.32 -6.41 -18.86
CA ARG A 121 -24.80 -7.06 -20.08
C ARG A 121 -24.08 -8.40 -20.18
N ALA A 122 -24.81 -9.50 -20.04
CA ALA A 122 -24.34 -10.82 -20.44
C ALA A 122 -24.24 -10.83 -21.96
N GLU A 123 -23.14 -10.29 -22.48
CA GLU A 123 -22.68 -10.61 -23.82
C GLU A 123 -22.45 -12.12 -23.87
N SER A 124 -23.04 -12.75 -24.87
CA SER A 124 -23.26 -14.19 -24.99
C SER A 124 -21.97 -14.98 -24.77
N ASP A 125 -22.02 -15.93 -23.84
CA ASP A 125 -20.95 -16.87 -23.51
C ASP A 125 -20.58 -17.71 -24.74
N PRO A 126 -19.36 -17.58 -25.30
CA PRO A 126 -18.95 -18.25 -26.52
C PRO A 126 -18.56 -19.73 -26.31
N TRP A 127 -18.79 -20.29 -25.11
CA TRP A 127 -18.47 -21.68 -24.77
C TRP A 127 -19.69 -22.61 -24.64
N GLN A 128 -20.86 -22.14 -25.06
CA GLN A 128 -22.05 -22.99 -25.24
C GLN A 128 -22.31 -23.20 -26.74
N ASP A 129 -21.51 -24.07 -27.35
CA ASP A 129 -21.87 -24.87 -28.53
C ASP A 129 -21.12 -26.22 -28.46
#